data_AF-A0A1Z8RHZ2-F1
#
_entry.id   AF-A0A1Z8RHZ2-F1
#
_cell.length_a   1.000
_cell.length_b   1.000
_cell.length_c   1.000
_cell.angle_alpha   90.00
_cell.angle_beta   90.00
_cell.angle_gamma   90.00
#
_symmetry.space_group_name_H-M   'P 1'
#
loop_
_entity.id
_entity.type
_entity.pdbx_description
1 polymer ?
#
loop_
_entity_poly.entity_id
_entity_poly.type
_entity_poly.pdbx_seq_one_letter_code
_entity_poly.pdbx_strand_id
1 'polypeptide(L)'
;MTATEYQRKAAETAIFPKEKALEYLTLGLTGEAGEIANKIKKVVRDTKQPYERTSFGGYLGFVKGKKVEYKDAVISEIGDVLWYCAMLATEVDANLGKIMEDNLEKLADRKARNRLQGDGDNR
;
A
#
# COMPACT_ATOMS: atom_id res chain seq x y z
N MET A 1 -3.46 -15.99 6.27
CA MET A 1 -2.51 -15.18 7.05
C MET A 1 -3.21 -13.90 7.43
N THR A 2 -3.31 -13.60 8.72
CA THR A 2 -3.83 -12.31 9.20
C THR A 2 -2.75 -11.23 9.08
N ALA A 3 -3.13 -9.95 9.16
CA ALA A 3 -2.16 -8.87 9.14
C ALA A 3 -1.25 -8.86 10.39
N THR A 4 -1.75 -9.33 11.54
CA THR A 4 -0.93 -9.57 12.73
C THR A 4 0.08 -10.69 12.50
N GLU A 5 -0.32 -11.80 11.87
CA GLU A 5 0.60 -12.88 11.51
C GLU A 5 1.65 -12.42 10.48
N TYR A 6 1.24 -11.60 9.51
CA TYR A 6 2.15 -11.00 8.55
C TYR A 6 3.16 -10.07 9.22
N GLN A 7 2.72 -9.15 10.09
CA GLN A 7 3.59 -8.27 10.85
C GLN A 7 4.65 -9.05 11.63
N ARG A 8 4.24 -10.09 12.36
CA ARG A 8 5.15 -10.94 13.13
C ARG A 8 6.22 -11.58 12.23
N LYS A 9 5.82 -12.13 11.07
CA LYS A 9 6.75 -12.75 10.11
C LYS A 9 7.66 -11.73 9.42
N ALA A 10 7.15 -10.55 9.09
CA ALA A 10 7.94 -9.48 8.48
C ALA A 10 9.06 -8.99 9.43
N ALA A 11 8.78 -8.94 10.74
CA ALA A 11 9.76 -8.58 11.75
C ALA A 11 10.91 -9.60 11.88
N GLU A 12 10.70 -10.88 11.52
CA GLU A 12 11.75 -11.91 11.56
C GLU A 12 12.88 -11.65 10.54
N THR A 13 12.63 -10.87 9.48
CA THR A 13 13.62 -10.55 8.44
C THR A 13 14.13 -9.12 8.51
N ALA A 14 13.75 -8.35 9.53
CA ALA A 14 14.03 -6.93 9.61
C ALA A 14 15.46 -6.62 10.08
N ILE A 15 16.25 -6.00 9.19
CA ILE A 15 17.62 -5.58 9.47
C ILE A 15 17.79 -4.10 9.09
N PHE A 16 17.92 -3.24 10.10
CA PHE A 16 18.18 -1.81 9.95
C PHE A 16 18.63 -1.21 11.31
N PRO A 17 19.24 -0.01 11.35
CA PRO A 17 19.65 0.64 12.59
C PRO A 17 18.45 0.97 13.47
N LYS A 18 18.42 0.43 14.70
CA LYS A 18 17.25 0.54 15.61
C LYS A 18 17.05 1.96 16.14
N GLU A 19 18.12 2.69 16.36
CA GLU A 19 18.10 4.08 16.84
C GLU A 19 17.56 5.06 15.80
N LYS A 20 17.46 4.62 14.54
CA LYS A 20 16.96 5.37 13.38
C LYS A 20 15.85 4.64 12.64
N ALA A 21 15.17 3.72 13.33
CA ALA A 21 14.17 2.85 12.70
C ALA A 21 13.05 3.65 12.05
N LEU A 22 12.47 4.63 12.75
CA LEU A 22 11.37 5.43 12.22
C LEU A 22 11.80 6.25 11.00
N GLU A 23 12.99 6.87 11.02
CA GLU A 23 13.51 7.59 9.86
C GLU A 23 13.76 6.65 8.68
N TYR A 24 14.43 5.52 8.91
CA TYR A 24 14.72 4.52 7.89
C TYR A 24 13.42 4.00 7.23
N LEU A 25 12.47 3.57 8.06
CA LEU A 25 11.23 2.96 7.59
C LEU A 25 10.32 3.96 6.89
N THR A 26 10.25 5.21 7.36
CA THR A 26 9.41 6.25 6.73
C THR A 26 9.98 6.68 5.38
N LEU A 27 11.31 6.82 5.27
CA LEU A 27 11.98 7.11 4.01
C LEU A 27 11.82 5.95 3.02
N GLY A 28 11.99 4.72 3.48
CA GLY A 28 11.78 3.52 2.68
C GLY A 28 10.35 3.41 2.17
N LEU A 29 9.34 3.55 3.04
CA LEU A 29 7.92 3.60 2.65
C LEU A 29 7.65 4.63 1.55
N THR A 30 8.24 5.82 1.68
CA THR A 30 8.10 6.89 0.69
C THR A 30 8.74 6.51 -0.65
N GLY A 31 9.88 5.83 -0.61
CA GLY A 31 10.57 5.28 -1.78
C GLY A 31 9.68 4.32 -2.57
N GLU A 32 9.15 3.29 -1.91
CA GLU A 32 8.33 2.25 -2.57
C GLU A 32 7.00 2.83 -3.09
N ALA A 33 6.39 3.76 -2.35
CA ALA A 33 5.22 4.49 -2.85
C ALA A 33 5.56 5.30 -4.12
N GLY A 34 6.76 5.89 -4.19
CA GLY A 34 7.27 6.58 -5.37
C GLY A 34 7.54 5.65 -6.55
N GLU A 35 8.01 4.43 -6.29
CA GLU A 35 8.19 3.37 -7.29
C GLU A 35 6.86 2.98 -7.94
N ILE A 36 5.81 2.77 -7.13
CA ILE A 36 4.44 2.55 -7.62
C ILE A 36 4.02 3.70 -8.53
N ALA A 37 4.16 4.94 -8.08
CA ALA A 37 3.79 6.13 -8.84
C ALA A 37 4.52 6.19 -10.20
N ASN A 38 5.82 5.90 -10.21
CA ASN A 38 6.63 5.86 -11.43
C ASN A 38 6.17 4.79 -12.42
N LYS A 39 5.82 3.59 -11.94
CA LYS A 39 5.31 2.49 -12.77
C LYS A 39 3.94 2.84 -13.36
N ILE A 40 3.01 3.34 -12.54
CA ILE A 40 1.67 3.75 -12.99
C ILE A 40 1.74 4.92 -13.98
N LYS A 41 2.62 5.92 -13.77
CA LYS A 41 2.79 7.02 -14.73
C LYS A 41 3.19 6.51 -16.12
N LYS A 42 4.08 5.52 -16.20
CA LYS A 42 4.47 4.89 -17.48
C LYS A 42 3.27 4.18 -18.13
N VAL A 43 2.49 3.44 -17.36
CA VAL A 43 1.26 2.82 -17.84
C VAL A 43 0.30 3.87 -18.41
N VAL A 44 0.06 4.98 -17.71
CA VAL A 44 -0.82 6.07 -18.19
C VAL A 44 -0.28 6.70 -19.48
N ARG A 45 1.02 6.95 -19.58
CA ARG A 45 1.66 7.55 -20.77
C ARG A 45 1.61 6.62 -21.99
N ASP A 46 1.86 5.33 -21.77
CA ASP A 46 2.11 4.36 -22.85
C ASP A 46 0.85 3.54 -23.23
N THR A 47 -0.19 3.55 -22.39
CA THR A 47 -1.47 2.89 -22.67
C THR A 47 -2.37 3.81 -23.49
N LYS A 48 -2.73 3.37 -24.69
CA LYS A 48 -3.90 3.89 -25.40
C LYS A 48 -5.08 3.04 -24.92
N GLN A 49 -6.14 3.66 -24.40
CA GLN A 49 -7.35 3.01 -23.90
C GLN A 49 -7.79 1.81 -24.78
N PRO A 50 -8.39 0.74 -24.22
CA PRO A 50 -9.15 0.69 -22.97
C PRO A 50 -8.42 0.10 -21.74
N TYR A 51 -8.96 0.40 -20.55
CA TYR A 51 -8.64 -0.28 -19.30
C TYR A 51 -9.42 -1.60 -19.20
N GLU A 52 -8.83 -2.63 -18.60
CA GLU A 52 -9.52 -3.88 -18.32
C GLU A 52 -9.94 -3.98 -16.84
N ARG A 53 -11.11 -4.58 -16.59
CA ARG A 53 -11.59 -4.85 -15.23
C ARG A 53 -10.82 -6.02 -14.61
N THR A 54 -10.34 -5.86 -13.39
CA THR A 54 -9.68 -6.93 -12.63
C THR A 54 -10.70 -7.81 -11.91
N SER A 55 -10.31 -9.03 -11.54
CA SER A 55 -11.15 -9.95 -10.77
C SER A 55 -11.56 -9.39 -9.40
N PHE A 56 -10.75 -8.50 -8.83
CA PHE A 56 -11.03 -7.81 -7.56
C PHE A 56 -11.79 -6.47 -7.74
N GLY A 57 -12.29 -6.19 -8.95
CA GLY A 57 -13.16 -5.02 -9.21
C GLY A 57 -12.42 -3.70 -9.51
N GLY A 58 -11.09 -3.73 -9.63
CA GLY A 58 -10.31 -2.59 -10.09
C GLY A 58 -10.27 -2.47 -11.62
N TYR A 59 -9.58 -1.44 -12.11
CA TYR A 59 -9.30 -1.23 -13.54
C TYR A 59 -7.80 -1.06 -13.76
N LEU A 60 -7.23 -1.71 -14.77
CA LEU A 60 -5.80 -1.60 -15.06
C LEU A 60 -5.56 -1.41 -16.57
N GLY A 61 -4.73 -0.42 -16.89
CA GLY A 61 -4.26 -0.15 -18.24
C GLY A 61 -3.05 -1.01 -18.55
N PHE A 62 -2.86 -1.39 -19.80
CA PHE A 62 -1.76 -2.24 -20.21
C PHE A 62 -1.11 -1.74 -21.49
N VAL A 63 0.23 -1.80 -21.50
CA VAL A 63 1.01 -1.61 -22.72
C VAL A 63 1.06 -2.94 -23.47
N LYS A 64 0.75 -2.92 -24.77
CA LYS A 64 0.80 -4.12 -25.63
C LYS A 64 2.19 -4.77 -25.53
N GLY A 65 2.22 -6.05 -25.15
CA GLY A 65 3.45 -6.82 -24.96
C GLY A 65 4.13 -6.69 -23.59
N LYS A 66 3.62 -5.85 -22.68
CA LYS A 66 4.20 -5.64 -21.33
C LYS A 66 3.20 -5.77 -20.17
N LYS A 67 2.01 -6.34 -20.43
CA LYS A 67 0.92 -6.47 -19.46
C LYS A 67 1.34 -7.11 -18.13
N VAL A 68 2.03 -8.26 -18.22
CA VAL A 68 2.46 -9.03 -17.05
C VAL A 68 3.58 -8.31 -16.32
N GLU A 69 4.58 -7.82 -17.06
CA GLU A 69 5.74 -7.08 -16.52
C GLU A 69 5.32 -5.89 -15.63
N TYR A 70 4.45 -4.99 -16.14
CA TYR A 70 4.01 -3.84 -15.34
C TYR A 70 3.17 -4.24 -14.14
N LYS A 71 2.30 -5.24 -14.29
CA LYS A 71 1.44 -5.71 -13.21
C LYS A 71 2.28 -6.29 -12.07
N ASP A 72 3.19 -7.19 -12.39
CA ASP A 72 4.03 -7.86 -11.39
C ASP A 72 4.99 -6.87 -10.73
N ALA A 73 5.53 -5.92 -11.50
CA ALA A 73 6.34 -4.85 -10.97
C ALA A 73 5.56 -3.97 -9.97
N VAL A 74 4.28 -3.62 -10.25
CA VAL A 74 3.45 -2.87 -9.30
C VAL A 74 3.08 -3.71 -8.07
N ILE A 75 2.80 -5.00 -8.25
CA ILE A 75 2.49 -5.92 -7.13
C ILE A 75 3.69 -6.05 -6.19
N SER A 76 4.91 -6.13 -6.71
CA SER A 76 6.13 -6.17 -5.90
C SER A 76 6.22 -4.96 -4.98
N GLU A 77 6.11 -3.75 -5.52
CA GLU A 77 6.20 -2.52 -4.71
C GLU A 77 5.07 -2.39 -3.67
N ILE A 78 3.87 -2.88 -4.00
CA ILE A 78 2.79 -2.96 -3.00
C ILE A 78 3.20 -3.87 -1.85
N GLY A 79 3.88 -4.98 -2.13
CA GLY A 79 4.46 -5.85 -1.12
C GLY A 79 5.48 -5.12 -0.23
N ASP A 80 6.35 -4.32 -0.83
CA ASP A 80 7.37 -3.56 -0.09
C ASP A 80 6.73 -2.47 0.77
N VAL A 81 5.72 -1.75 0.26
CA VAL A 81 4.89 -0.82 1.04
C VAL A 81 4.24 -1.52 2.24
N LEU A 82 3.67 -2.71 2.05
CA LEU A 82 3.07 -3.49 3.13
C LEU A 82 4.11 -3.89 4.19
N TRP A 83 5.32 -4.25 3.77
CA TRP A 83 6.42 -4.57 4.67
C TRP A 83 6.79 -3.35 5.53
N TYR A 84 6.96 -2.17 4.94
CA TYR A 84 7.23 -0.94 5.70
C TYR A 84 6.08 -0.58 6.64
N CYS A 85 4.82 -0.74 6.24
CA CYS A 85 3.68 -0.53 7.15
C CYS A 85 3.71 -1.49 8.35
N ALA A 86 4.06 -2.76 8.14
CA ALA A 86 4.19 -3.74 9.21
C ALA A 86 5.34 -3.40 10.18
N MET A 87 6.48 -2.98 9.64
CA MET A 87 7.61 -2.57 10.47
C MET A 87 7.34 -1.28 11.22
N LEU A 88 6.69 -0.29 10.60
CA LEU A 88 6.26 0.92 11.30
C LEU A 88 5.29 0.61 12.44
N ALA A 89 4.31 -0.26 12.22
CA ALA A 89 3.40 -0.71 13.28
C ALA A 89 4.17 -1.33 14.45
N THR A 90 5.24 -2.08 14.16
CA THR A 90 6.10 -2.68 15.18
C THR A 90 6.88 -1.62 15.97
N GLU A 91 7.49 -0.65 15.31
CA GLU A 91 8.29 0.40 15.96
C GLU A 91 7.45 1.41 16.76
N VAL A 92 6.15 1.54 16.47
CA VAL A 92 5.21 2.37 17.26
C VAL A 92 4.37 1.57 18.27
N ASP A 93 4.75 0.32 18.55
CA ASP A 93 4.07 -0.60 19.49
C ASP A 93 2.57 -0.77 19.19
N ALA A 94 2.25 -1.04 17.92
CA ALA A 94 0.89 -1.23 17.45
C ALA A 94 0.70 -2.58 16.73
N ASN A 95 -0.54 -3.07 16.76
CA ASN A 95 -0.94 -4.27 16.03
C ASN A 95 -1.51 -3.89 14.65
N LEU A 96 -0.84 -4.32 13.58
CA LEU A 96 -1.26 -4.01 12.20
C LEU A 96 -2.66 -4.53 11.87
N GLY A 97 -3.03 -5.71 12.38
CA GLY A 97 -4.39 -6.25 12.24
C GLY A 97 -5.43 -5.34 12.83
N LYS A 98 -5.20 -4.87 14.06
CA LYS A 98 -6.11 -3.92 14.72
C LYS A 98 -6.17 -2.57 13.98
N ILE A 99 -5.04 -2.06 13.50
CA ILE A 99 -5.00 -0.84 12.66
C ILE A 99 -5.89 -0.99 11.42
N MET A 100 -5.83 -2.15 10.75
CA MET A 100 -6.64 -2.42 9.56
C MET A 100 -8.13 -2.52 9.89
N GLU A 101 -8.50 -3.23 10.97
CA GLU A 101 -9.87 -3.33 11.46
C GLU A 101 -10.45 -1.95 11.80
N ASP A 102 -9.75 -1.17 12.61
CA ASP A 102 -10.16 0.19 13.01
C ASP A 102 -10.32 1.10 11.80
N ASN A 103 -9.46 0.97 10.79
CA ASN A 103 -9.57 1.74 9.57
C ASN A 103 -10.83 1.36 8.77
N LEU A 104 -11.20 0.08 8.69
CA LEU A 104 -12.42 -0.36 8.03
C LEU A 104 -13.67 0.15 8.75
N GLU A 105 -13.72 0.04 10.08
CA GLU A 105 -14.82 0.56 10.90
C GLU A 105 -15.02 2.06 10.70
N LYS A 106 -13.92 2.83 10.76
CA LYS A 106 -13.92 4.28 10.50
C LYS A 106 -14.43 4.62 9.09
N LEU A 107 -14.04 3.85 8.07
CA LEU A 107 -14.50 4.09 6.69
C LEU A 107 -15.98 3.71 6.48
N ALA A 108 -16.44 2.63 7.13
CA ALA A 108 -17.84 2.21 7.10
C ALA A 108 -18.75 3.26 7.77
N ASP A 109 -18.33 3.80 8.91
CA ASP A 109 -19.03 4.89 9.60
C ASP A 109 -19.09 6.17 8.74
N ARG A 110 -17.99 6.56 8.09
CA ARG A 110 -17.98 7.69 7.13
C ARG A 110 -18.97 7.49 5.97
N LYS A 111 -19.08 6.26 5.48
CA LYS A 111 -20.06 5.89 4.45
C LYS A 111 -21.48 6.04 4.96
N ALA A 112 -21.79 5.53 6.15
CA ALA A 112 -23.12 5.61 6.75
C ALA A 112 -23.57 7.07 6.98
N ARG A 113 -22.63 7.96 7.29
CA ARG A 113 -22.90 9.39 7.52
C ARG A 113 -22.98 10.24 6.25
N ASN A 114 -22.92 9.64 5.04
CA ASN A 114 -22.83 10.36 3.75
C ASN A 114 -21.68 11.38 3.68
N ARG A 115 -20.61 11.18 4.48
CA ARG A 115 -19.40 12.02 4.51
C ARG A 115 -18.23 11.37 3.78
N LEU A 116 -18.51 10.70 2.65
CA LEU A 116 -17.45 10.13 1.81
C LEU A 116 -16.69 11.21 1.00
N GLN A 117 -17.28 12.40 0.86
CA GLN A 117 -16.67 13.57 0.25
C GLN A 117 -16.58 14.69 1.29
N GLY A 118 -15.37 15.13 1.66
CA GLY A 118 -15.16 16.31 2.50
C GLY A 118 -13.78 16.39 3.16
N ASP A 119 -13.07 17.46 2.83
CA ASP A 119 -11.72 17.94 3.20
C ASP A 119 -10.99 17.33 4.41
N GLY A 120 -9.91 16.62 4.08
CA GLY A 120 -8.56 16.93 4.55
C GLY A 120 -8.21 16.73 6.03
N ASP A 121 -8.87 17.46 6.93
CA ASP A 121 -8.12 17.97 8.08
C ASP A 121 -8.78 17.86 9.46
N ASN A 122 -9.97 17.29 9.58
CA ASN A 122 -10.51 17.02 10.92
C ASN A 122 -10.99 15.58 11.06
N ARG A 123 -10.07 14.79 11.62
CA ARG A 123 -10.34 13.55 12.34
C ARG A 123 -10.95 13.86 13.70
#